data_AF-A0A1J5P094-F1
#
_entry.id   AF-A0A1J5P094-F1
#
_cell.length_a   1.000
_cell.length_b   1.000
_cell.length_c   1.000
_cell.angle_alpha   90.00
_cell.angle_beta   90.00
_cell.angle_gamma   90.00
#
_symmetry.space_group_name_H-M   'P 1'
#
loop_
_entity.id
_entity.type
_entity.pdbx_description
1 polymer ?
#
loop_
_entity_poly.entity_id
_entity_poly.type
_entity_poly.pdbx_seq_one_letter_code
_entity_poly.pdbx_strand_id
1 'polypeptide(L)'
;MLCDLVARDFALHQAQRDSLVQAALTMNVSMTVLQDQMATQYARPDADQKRVIKQHSADSATLLIGKGITDALWLEVVQHHHLEDALQQPWENLVLPRQLAFILHVVDRYAALISPRQSREGQSATDSAHKLLETSSGRNNTVEQALIRIVGLCPPGTFVLLKDKRVAIVTRRTQQPNQPDVAVVMDQQGKLIRPPLLHHTTDGAAGIESALLSSAVQERISHHLILQLGRHPE
;
A
#
# COMPACT_ATOMS: atom_id res chain seq x y z
N MET A 1 -0.87 1.71 -7.76
CA MET A 1 -2.06 2.39 -7.18
C MET A 1 -1.65 3.39 -6.09
N LEU A 2 -1.01 2.97 -4.99
CA LEU A 2 -0.62 3.90 -3.91
C LEU A 2 0.31 5.03 -4.38
N CYS A 3 1.29 4.75 -5.24
CA CYS A 3 2.14 5.81 -5.80
C CYS A 3 1.36 6.89 -6.55
N ASP A 4 0.33 6.53 -7.32
CA ASP A 4 -0.52 7.51 -8.03
C ASP A 4 -1.32 8.37 -7.04
N LEU A 5 -1.87 7.75 -5.99
CA LEU A 5 -2.60 8.50 -4.95
C LEU A 5 -1.68 9.48 -4.21
N VAL A 6 -0.48 9.05 -3.84
CA VAL A 6 0.52 9.93 -3.21
C VAL A 6 0.91 11.04 -4.18
N ALA A 7 1.21 10.71 -5.43
CA ALA A 7 1.58 11.70 -6.43
C ALA A 7 0.50 12.77 -6.68
N ARG A 8 -0.78 12.41 -6.57
CA ARG A 8 -1.89 13.37 -6.63
C ARG A 8 -1.96 14.29 -5.41
N ASP A 9 -1.68 13.79 -4.21
CA ASP A 9 -1.59 14.60 -2.97
C ASP A 9 -0.48 15.67 -3.09
N PHE A 10 0.62 15.32 -3.75
CA PHE A 10 1.72 16.24 -4.07
C PHE A 10 1.50 17.08 -5.35
N ALA A 11 0.32 17.01 -5.96
CA ALA A 11 -0.04 17.74 -7.18
C ALA A 11 0.92 17.52 -8.36
N LEU A 12 1.54 16.35 -8.48
CA LEU A 12 2.45 16.02 -9.57
C LEU A 12 1.74 15.98 -10.92
N HIS A 13 2.42 16.45 -11.95
CA HIS A 13 1.92 16.46 -13.33
C HIS A 13 1.75 15.05 -13.88
N GLN A 14 0.80 14.86 -14.80
CA GLN A 14 0.44 13.53 -15.34
C GLN A 14 1.67 12.73 -15.80
N ALA A 15 2.58 13.34 -16.58
CA ALA A 15 3.78 12.65 -17.06
C ALA A 15 4.68 12.13 -15.91
N GLN A 16 4.82 12.91 -14.83
CA GLN A 16 5.60 12.50 -13.65
C GLN A 16 4.92 11.35 -12.91
N ARG A 17 3.59 11.36 -12.84
CA ARG A 17 2.80 10.27 -12.27
C ARG A 17 2.94 9.00 -13.09
N ASP A 18 2.90 9.11 -14.41
CA ASP A 18 3.05 7.98 -15.32
C ASP A 18 4.41 7.31 -15.12
N SER A 19 5.51 8.08 -15.13
CA SER A 19 6.86 7.56 -14.88
C SER A 19 6.98 6.91 -13.49
N LEU A 20 6.39 7.51 -12.45
CA LEU A 20 6.40 6.94 -11.09
C LEU A 20 5.60 5.63 -11.01
N VAL A 21 4.44 5.55 -11.65
CA VAL A 21 3.62 4.34 -11.68
C VAL A 21 4.33 3.23 -12.46
N GLN A 22 4.93 3.56 -13.60
CA GLN A 22 5.72 2.62 -14.40
C GLN A 22 6.94 2.12 -13.62
N ALA A 23 7.64 3.01 -12.91
CA ALA A 23 8.71 2.65 -12.00
C ALA A 23 8.23 1.68 -10.92
N ALA A 24 7.11 1.98 -10.26
CA ALA A 24 6.55 1.12 -9.21
C ALA A 24 6.20 -0.29 -9.71
N LEU A 25 5.72 -0.42 -10.95
CA LEU A 25 5.37 -1.71 -11.55
C LEU A 25 6.59 -2.53 -11.97
N THR A 26 7.77 -1.90 -12.13
CA THR A 26 8.93 -2.53 -12.76
C THR A 26 10.21 -2.49 -11.94
N MET A 27 10.24 -1.80 -10.81
CA MET A 27 11.44 -1.61 -9.99
C MET A 27 12.12 -2.92 -9.54
N ASN A 28 11.33 -4.00 -9.43
CA ASN A 28 11.78 -5.31 -8.96
C ASN A 28 12.00 -6.34 -10.09
N VAL A 29 11.93 -5.93 -11.36
CA VAL A 29 11.92 -6.85 -12.51
C VAL A 29 13.15 -7.76 -12.58
N SER A 30 14.31 -7.31 -12.09
CA SER A 30 15.54 -8.12 -12.06
C SER A 30 15.57 -9.20 -10.97
N MET A 31 14.69 -9.11 -9.97
CA MET A 31 14.69 -10.01 -8.80
C MET A 31 13.37 -10.76 -8.57
N THR A 32 12.46 -10.77 -9.55
CA THR A 32 11.11 -11.37 -9.41
C THR A 32 11.15 -12.83 -8.95
N VAL A 33 12.01 -13.66 -9.55
CA VAL A 33 12.17 -15.07 -9.16
C VAL A 33 12.59 -15.21 -7.69
N LEU A 34 13.51 -14.35 -7.23
CA LEU A 34 13.95 -14.36 -5.84
C LEU A 34 12.82 -13.86 -4.90
N GLN A 35 12.04 -12.87 -5.32
CA GLN A 35 10.89 -12.39 -4.53
C GLN A 35 9.86 -13.50 -4.31
N ASP A 36 9.55 -14.29 -5.35
CA ASP A 36 8.61 -15.42 -5.25
C ASP A 36 9.11 -16.48 -4.27
N GLN A 37 10.40 -16.84 -4.34
CA GLN A 37 11.03 -17.77 -3.40
C GLN A 37 10.93 -17.24 -1.96
N MET A 38 11.29 -15.98 -1.76
CA MET A 38 11.29 -15.33 -0.45
C MET A 38 9.89 -15.15 0.14
N ALA A 39 8.85 -15.06 -0.68
CA ALA A 39 7.46 -14.96 -0.20
C ALA A 39 7.04 -16.21 0.61
N THR A 40 7.57 -17.37 0.23
CA THR A 40 7.36 -18.67 0.90
C THR A 40 8.44 -19.04 1.92
N GLN A 41 9.47 -18.21 2.07
CA GLN A 41 10.61 -18.52 2.93
C GLN A 41 10.34 -18.15 4.40
N TYR A 42 10.63 -19.09 5.31
CA TYR A 42 10.59 -18.84 6.75
C TYR A 42 11.83 -18.12 7.28
N ALA A 43 13.00 -18.49 6.77
CA ALA A 43 14.28 -17.93 7.19
C ALA A 43 14.45 -16.49 6.69
N ARG A 44 15.21 -15.69 7.44
CA ARG A 44 15.66 -14.37 6.95
C ARG A 44 16.52 -14.54 5.69
N PRO A 45 16.63 -13.51 4.84
CA PRO A 45 17.48 -13.57 3.66
C PRO A 45 18.93 -13.91 4.02
N ASP A 46 19.53 -14.85 3.29
CA ASP A 46 20.95 -15.18 3.42
C ASP A 46 21.85 -14.09 2.79
N ALA A 47 23.16 -14.31 2.79
CA ALA A 47 24.13 -13.34 2.28
C ALA A 47 23.97 -13.09 0.76
N ASP A 48 23.68 -14.12 -0.02
CA ASP A 48 23.51 -14.01 -1.47
C ASP A 48 22.19 -13.34 -1.82
N GLN A 49 21.11 -13.70 -1.14
CA GLN A 49 19.81 -13.05 -1.30
C GLN A 49 19.90 -11.57 -0.94
N LYS A 50 20.60 -11.20 0.15
CA LYS A 50 20.86 -9.80 0.51
C LYS A 50 21.64 -9.06 -0.56
N ARG A 51 22.63 -9.71 -1.20
CA ARG A 51 23.40 -9.10 -2.30
C ARG A 51 22.50 -8.80 -3.49
N VAL A 52 21.63 -9.74 -3.89
CA VAL A 52 20.64 -9.51 -4.96
C VAL A 52 19.67 -8.39 -4.59
N ILE A 53 19.13 -8.39 -3.36
CA ILE A 53 18.26 -7.31 -2.87
C ILE A 53 19.00 -5.96 -2.85
N LYS A 54 20.30 -5.92 -2.57
CA LYS A 54 21.03 -4.64 -2.62
C LYS A 54 21.21 -4.12 -4.04
N GLN A 55 21.35 -5.03 -5.01
CA GLN A 55 21.77 -4.70 -6.37
C GLN A 55 20.57 -4.52 -7.34
N HIS A 56 19.40 -5.08 -7.02
CA HIS A 56 18.27 -5.15 -7.96
C HIS A 56 17.81 -3.81 -8.52
N SER A 57 17.94 -2.68 -7.82
CA SER A 57 17.52 -1.39 -8.38
C SER A 57 18.32 -1.01 -9.63
N ALA A 58 19.64 -1.18 -9.57
CA ALA A 58 20.54 -0.94 -10.68
C ALA A 58 20.38 -2.00 -11.79
N ASP A 59 20.21 -3.26 -11.41
CA ASP A 59 20.02 -4.36 -12.37
C ASP A 59 18.67 -4.22 -13.08
N SER A 60 17.60 -3.81 -12.38
CA SER A 60 16.29 -3.53 -12.96
C SER A 60 16.34 -2.37 -13.93
N ALA A 61 17.01 -1.27 -13.59
CA ALA A 61 17.19 -0.13 -14.51
C ALA A 61 17.94 -0.56 -15.79
N THR A 62 19.03 -1.32 -15.64
CA THR A 62 19.81 -1.86 -16.78
C THR A 62 18.97 -2.79 -17.65
N LEU A 63 18.19 -3.68 -17.02
CA LEU A 63 17.29 -4.59 -17.73
C LEU A 63 16.21 -3.83 -18.51
N LEU A 64 15.61 -2.79 -17.91
CA LEU A 64 14.59 -1.96 -18.58
C LEU A 64 15.15 -1.22 -19.80
N ILE A 65 16.37 -0.67 -19.69
CA ILE A 65 17.08 -0.09 -20.84
C ILE A 65 17.24 -1.14 -21.95
N GLY A 66 17.70 -2.35 -21.60
CA GLY A 66 17.82 -3.46 -22.55
C GLY A 66 16.50 -3.94 -23.16
N LYS A 67 15.35 -3.59 -22.56
CA LYS A 67 14.00 -3.83 -23.09
C LYS A 67 13.43 -2.65 -23.88
N GLY A 68 14.22 -1.60 -24.12
CA GLY A 68 13.83 -0.46 -24.95
C GLY A 68 13.05 0.63 -24.21
N ILE A 69 13.06 0.62 -22.87
CA ILE A 69 12.50 1.74 -22.09
C ILE A 69 13.45 2.95 -22.21
N THR A 70 12.91 4.09 -22.64
CA THR A 70 13.68 5.33 -22.88
C THR A 70 13.29 6.50 -21.98
N ASP A 71 12.28 6.33 -21.11
CA ASP A 71 11.89 7.36 -20.15
C ASP A 71 12.97 7.49 -19.07
N ALA A 72 13.75 8.57 -19.15
CA ALA A 72 14.85 8.84 -18.22
C ALA A 72 14.37 9.01 -16.77
N LEU A 73 13.21 9.62 -16.56
CA LEU A 73 12.65 9.83 -15.22
C LEU A 73 12.24 8.50 -14.59
N TRP A 74 11.56 7.65 -15.35
CA TRP A 74 11.22 6.30 -14.91
C TRP A 74 12.48 5.51 -14.54
N LEU A 75 13.48 5.46 -15.42
CA LEU A 75 14.72 4.71 -15.19
C LEU A 75 15.49 5.23 -13.96
N GLU A 76 15.59 6.55 -13.80
CA GLU A 76 16.25 7.16 -12.65
C GLU A 76 15.54 6.83 -11.34
N VAL A 77 14.20 6.85 -11.32
CA VAL A 77 13.39 6.46 -10.16
C VAL A 77 13.63 4.98 -9.79
N VAL A 78 13.64 4.07 -10.78
CA VAL A 78 13.92 2.64 -10.54
C VAL A 78 15.32 2.45 -9.97
N GLN A 79 16.34 3.10 -10.54
CA GLN A 79 17.72 2.95 -10.09
C GLN A 79 17.92 3.38 -8.63
N HIS A 80 17.08 4.29 -8.16
CA HIS A 80 17.31 5.06 -6.94
C HIS A 80 16.28 4.83 -5.83
N HIS A 81 15.32 3.92 -6.00
CA HIS A 81 14.26 3.68 -5.00
C HIS A 81 14.74 3.08 -3.65
N HIS A 82 16.00 2.64 -3.53
CA HIS A 82 16.62 2.24 -2.25
C HIS A 82 17.52 3.30 -1.61
N LEU A 83 17.73 4.45 -2.25
CA LEU A 83 18.76 5.38 -1.79
C LEU A 83 18.45 5.99 -0.42
N GLU A 84 19.33 5.67 0.53
CA GLU A 84 19.33 6.21 1.89
C GLU A 84 19.71 7.71 1.92
N ASP A 85 20.45 8.22 0.92
CA ASP A 85 20.86 9.63 0.88
C ASP A 85 19.69 10.60 0.67
N ALA A 86 18.66 10.19 -0.08
CA ALA A 86 17.43 10.97 -0.24
C ALA A 86 16.67 11.13 1.08
N LEU A 87 16.90 10.24 2.06
CA LEU A 87 16.33 10.31 3.40
C LEU A 87 16.98 11.38 4.28
N GLN A 88 18.16 11.90 3.90
CA GLN A 88 18.95 12.80 4.73
C GLN A 88 18.78 14.28 4.36
N GLN A 89 18.18 14.59 3.21
CA GLN A 89 17.91 15.96 2.77
C GLN A 89 16.43 16.31 2.97
N PRO A 90 16.08 17.56 3.33
CA PRO A 90 14.69 18.02 3.35
C PRO A 90 14.01 17.88 1.99
N TRP A 91 12.71 17.58 1.98
CA TRP A 91 11.92 17.31 0.77
C TRP A 91 11.99 18.45 -0.24
N GLU A 92 11.94 19.69 0.25
CA GLU A 92 12.03 20.92 -0.52
C GLU A 92 13.36 21.08 -1.28
N ASN A 93 14.42 20.38 -0.87
CA ASN A 93 15.74 20.44 -1.49
C ASN A 93 15.98 19.28 -2.48
N LEU A 94 15.10 18.30 -2.52
CA LEU A 94 15.24 17.17 -3.44
C LEU A 94 14.84 17.57 -4.86
N VAL A 95 15.67 17.21 -5.83
CA VAL A 95 15.29 17.27 -7.25
C VAL A 95 14.21 16.23 -7.55
N LEU A 96 13.41 16.48 -8.61
CA LEU A 96 12.22 15.69 -8.93
C LEU A 96 12.46 14.16 -8.97
N PRO A 97 13.48 13.61 -9.66
CA PRO A 97 13.70 12.15 -9.66
C PRO A 97 13.93 11.58 -8.25
N ARG A 98 14.58 12.33 -7.36
CA ARG A 98 14.80 11.94 -5.96
C ARG A 98 13.52 11.99 -5.15
N GLN A 99 12.67 13.00 -5.38
CA GLN A 99 11.34 13.08 -4.78
C GLN A 99 10.48 11.87 -5.16
N LEU A 100 10.46 11.50 -6.45
CA LEU A 100 9.71 10.34 -6.94
C LEU A 100 10.28 9.01 -6.41
N ALA A 101 11.61 8.86 -6.39
CA ALA A 101 12.27 7.70 -5.79
C ALA A 101 11.95 7.59 -4.29
N PHE A 102 11.86 8.70 -3.56
CA PHE A 102 11.48 8.70 -2.15
C PHE A 102 10.01 8.33 -1.94
N ILE A 103 9.09 8.83 -2.77
CA ILE A 103 7.70 8.36 -2.78
C ILE A 103 7.65 6.84 -2.99
N LEU A 104 8.37 6.35 -4.00
CA LEU A 104 8.41 4.92 -4.30
C LEU A 104 8.97 4.10 -3.14
N HIS A 105 10.06 4.56 -2.52
CA HIS A 105 10.68 3.93 -1.35
C HIS A 105 9.70 3.76 -0.19
N VAL A 106 9.00 4.84 0.18
CA VAL A 106 8.04 4.82 1.29
C VAL A 106 6.86 3.89 0.97
N VAL A 107 6.35 3.93 -0.26
CA VAL A 107 5.25 3.06 -0.69
C VAL A 107 5.68 1.59 -0.74
N ASP A 108 6.89 1.27 -1.21
CA ASP A 108 7.40 -0.11 -1.24
C ASP A 108 7.58 -0.68 0.17
N ARG A 109 8.18 0.11 1.08
CA ARG A 109 8.31 -0.28 2.50
C ARG A 109 6.95 -0.52 3.14
N TYR A 110 5.96 0.33 2.85
CA TYR A 110 4.59 0.14 3.30
C TYR A 110 3.99 -1.17 2.77
N ALA A 111 4.08 -1.40 1.45
CA ALA A 111 3.59 -2.61 0.81
C ALA A 111 4.22 -3.87 1.43
N ALA A 112 5.52 -3.83 1.73
CA ALA A 112 6.22 -4.93 2.37
C ALA A 112 5.76 -5.23 3.81
N LEU A 113 5.23 -4.24 4.54
CA LEU A 113 4.70 -4.42 5.90
C LEU A 113 3.29 -5.03 5.93
N ILE A 114 2.44 -4.67 4.97
CA ILE A 114 1.06 -5.16 4.86
C ILE A 114 0.95 -6.46 4.07
N SER A 115 1.94 -6.79 3.24
CA SER A 115 1.94 -8.01 2.45
C SER A 115 2.18 -9.22 3.36
N PRO A 116 1.23 -10.17 3.45
CA PRO A 116 1.44 -11.39 4.22
C PRO A 116 2.64 -12.17 3.64
N ARG A 117 3.57 -12.58 4.50
CA ARG A 117 4.66 -13.50 4.14
C ARG A 117 4.50 -14.76 4.97
N GLN A 118 4.97 -15.90 4.47
CA GLN A 118 4.80 -17.16 5.20
C GLN A 118 5.45 -17.15 6.61
N SER A 119 6.46 -16.30 6.83
CA SER A 119 7.12 -16.10 8.12
C SER A 119 6.44 -15.08 9.06
N ARG A 120 5.48 -14.28 8.58
CA ARG A 120 4.85 -13.18 9.34
C ARG A 120 3.43 -12.93 8.85
N GLU A 121 2.46 -13.01 9.75
CA GLU A 121 1.15 -12.42 9.48
C GLU A 121 1.33 -10.95 9.12
N GLY A 122 0.67 -10.49 8.05
CA GLY A 122 0.70 -9.08 7.66
C GLY A 122 0.21 -8.22 8.82
N GLN A 123 0.87 -7.09 9.07
CA GLN A 123 0.38 -6.11 10.06
C GLN A 123 -0.85 -5.40 9.48
N SER A 124 -1.71 -4.85 10.35
CA SER A 124 -2.81 -4.03 9.85
C SER A 124 -2.28 -2.86 9.02
N ALA A 125 -3.09 -2.39 8.07
CA ALA A 125 -2.75 -1.24 7.22
C ALA A 125 -2.36 -0.01 8.06
N THR A 126 -3.01 0.17 9.20
CA THR A 126 -2.81 1.27 10.14
C THR A 126 -1.52 1.12 10.91
N ASP A 127 -1.27 -0.04 11.53
CA ASP A 127 -0.05 -0.27 12.31
C ASP A 127 1.19 -0.17 11.43
N SER A 128 1.09 -0.69 10.20
CA SER A 128 2.16 -0.59 9.20
C SER A 128 2.47 0.85 8.85
N ALA A 129 1.45 1.70 8.73
CA ALA A 129 1.64 3.11 8.42
C ALA A 129 2.24 3.88 9.62
N HIS A 130 1.76 3.63 10.85
CA HIS A 130 2.33 4.22 12.08
C HIS A 130 3.79 3.83 12.28
N LYS A 131 4.12 2.55 12.06
CA LYS A 131 5.49 2.06 12.16
C LYS A 131 6.45 2.76 11.20
N LEU A 132 5.99 3.15 10.01
CA LEU A 132 6.82 3.94 9.09
C LEU A 132 7.19 5.27 9.74
N LEU A 133 6.23 6.02 10.28
CA LEU A 133 6.50 7.28 11.00
C LEU A 133 7.45 7.11 12.18
N GLU A 134 7.30 6.04 12.97
CA GLU A 134 8.17 5.79 14.13
C GLU A 134 9.62 5.53 13.71
N THR A 135 9.81 4.84 12.58
CA THR A 135 11.15 4.57 12.04
C THR A 135 11.76 5.75 11.28
N SER A 136 10.94 6.75 10.92
CA SER A 136 11.41 7.98 10.26
C SER A 136 12.18 8.83 11.25
N SER A 137 13.50 8.62 11.27
CA SER A 137 14.46 9.33 12.12
C SER A 137 14.80 10.70 11.52
N GLY A 138 13.84 11.63 11.39
CA GLY A 138 14.20 12.96 10.86
C GLY A 138 13.09 13.90 10.40
N ARG A 139 13.55 15.06 9.90
CA ARG A 139 12.79 16.25 9.48
C ARG A 139 11.91 16.07 8.23
N ASN A 140 11.78 14.85 7.70
CA ASN A 140 11.25 14.63 6.36
C ASN A 140 10.20 13.52 6.28
N ASN A 141 9.14 13.64 7.08
CA ASN A 141 8.04 12.68 7.15
C ASN A 141 6.86 13.03 6.23
N THR A 142 7.02 13.97 5.30
CA THR A 142 5.92 14.51 4.46
C THR A 142 5.28 13.40 3.62
N VAL A 143 6.08 12.49 3.05
CA VAL A 143 5.58 11.39 2.22
C VAL A 143 4.88 10.34 3.09
N GLU A 144 5.42 10.00 4.26
CA GLU A 144 4.81 9.07 5.21
C GLU A 144 3.48 9.61 5.74
N GLN A 145 3.41 10.91 6.06
CA GLN A 145 2.18 11.56 6.47
C GLN A 145 1.14 11.58 5.34
N ALA A 146 1.56 11.88 4.10
CA ALA A 146 0.69 11.81 2.94
C ALA A 146 0.15 10.38 2.76
N LEU A 147 1.02 9.38 2.85
CA LEU A 147 0.63 7.98 2.77
C LEU A 147 -0.37 7.60 3.87
N ILE A 148 -0.18 8.06 5.11
CA ILE A 148 -1.14 7.84 6.21
C ILE A 148 -2.48 8.49 5.92
N ARG A 149 -2.50 9.75 5.48
CA ARG A 149 -3.76 10.43 5.12
C ARG A 149 -4.48 9.70 4.00
N ILE A 150 -3.72 9.22 3.01
CA ILE A 150 -4.25 8.47 1.87
C ILE A 150 -4.79 7.14 2.33
N VAL A 151 -4.01 6.32 3.04
CA VAL A 151 -4.41 4.98 3.49
C VAL A 151 -5.59 5.09 4.46
N GLY A 152 -5.53 6.02 5.42
CA GLY A 152 -6.49 6.18 6.50
C GLY A 152 -6.44 5.01 7.50
N LEU A 153 -7.33 5.02 8.50
CA LEU A 153 -7.43 3.92 9.47
C LEU A 153 -7.94 2.61 8.85
N CYS A 154 -8.77 2.70 7.81
CA CYS A 154 -9.36 1.52 7.17
C CYS A 154 -9.50 1.80 5.67
N PRO A 155 -8.45 1.54 4.85
CA PRO A 155 -8.56 1.69 3.40
C PRO A 155 -9.58 0.70 2.81
N PRO A 156 -10.11 0.96 1.60
CA PRO A 156 -10.92 -0.01 0.87
C PRO A 156 -10.26 -1.39 0.78
N GLY A 157 -11.04 -2.43 1.04
CA GLY A 157 -10.57 -3.82 1.13
C GLY A 157 -10.21 -4.27 2.56
N THR A 158 -10.08 -3.36 3.53
CA THR A 158 -9.85 -3.73 4.93
C THR A 158 -11.11 -4.30 5.57
N PHE A 159 -10.98 -5.41 6.28
CA PHE A 159 -12.04 -5.90 7.16
C PHE A 159 -12.09 -5.08 8.44
N VAL A 160 -13.29 -4.82 8.94
CA VAL A 160 -13.52 -4.04 10.16
C VAL A 160 -14.59 -4.71 11.02
N LEU A 161 -14.39 -4.63 12.34
CA LEU A 161 -15.43 -4.92 13.32
C LEU A 161 -16.22 -3.63 13.55
N LEU A 162 -17.53 -3.70 13.38
CA LEU A 162 -18.43 -2.61 13.71
C LEU A 162 -18.75 -2.63 15.21
N LYS A 163 -19.12 -1.47 15.79
CA LYS A 163 -19.48 -1.34 17.21
C LYS A 163 -20.64 -2.26 17.64
N ASP A 164 -21.47 -2.67 16.69
CA ASP A 164 -22.55 -3.62 16.91
C ASP A 164 -22.11 -5.07 16.69
N LYS A 165 -20.81 -5.36 16.65
CA LYS A 165 -20.20 -6.69 16.52
C LYS A 165 -20.37 -7.39 15.18
N ARG A 166 -20.91 -6.71 14.15
CA ARG A 166 -20.91 -7.23 12.78
C ARG A 166 -19.53 -7.05 12.14
N VAL A 167 -19.20 -7.93 11.19
CA VAL A 167 -17.98 -7.80 10.38
C VAL A 167 -18.33 -7.23 9.01
N ALA A 168 -17.58 -6.22 8.59
CA ALA A 168 -17.75 -5.56 7.31
C ALA A 168 -16.41 -5.43 6.58
N ILE A 169 -16.47 -5.19 5.27
CA ILE A 169 -15.33 -4.82 4.43
C ILE A 169 -15.49 -3.39 3.96
N VAL A 170 -14.44 -2.59 4.04
CA VAL A 170 -14.47 -1.21 3.53
C VAL A 170 -14.60 -1.21 2.02
N THR A 171 -15.59 -0.50 1.49
CA THR A 171 -15.86 -0.42 0.05
C THR A 171 -15.30 0.86 -0.56
N ARG A 172 -15.54 2.02 0.08
CA ARG A 172 -15.04 3.32 -0.39
C ARG A 172 -14.77 4.28 0.75
N ARG A 173 -13.86 5.22 0.50
CA ARG A 173 -13.64 6.38 1.38
C ARG A 173 -14.76 7.39 1.17
N THR A 174 -15.16 8.05 2.25
CA THR A 174 -16.04 9.22 2.19
C THR A 174 -15.20 10.49 2.39
N GLN A 175 -15.83 11.66 2.30
CA GLN A 175 -15.19 12.94 2.65
C GLN A 175 -14.96 13.07 4.16
N GLN A 176 -15.61 12.24 4.99
CA GLN A 176 -15.47 12.26 6.43
C GLN A 176 -14.35 11.31 6.87
N PRO A 177 -13.28 11.81 7.55
CA PRO A 177 -12.22 10.96 8.06
C PRO A 177 -12.77 9.87 8.97
N ASN A 178 -12.24 8.65 8.83
CA ASN A 178 -12.59 7.47 9.64
C ASN A 178 -14.06 7.05 9.57
N GLN A 179 -14.81 7.53 8.58
CA GLN A 179 -16.18 7.11 8.31
C GLN A 179 -16.32 6.62 6.86
N PRO A 180 -15.60 5.56 6.46
CA PRO A 180 -15.75 5.01 5.12
C PRO A 180 -17.06 4.23 4.99
N ASP A 181 -17.52 4.01 3.77
CA ASP A 181 -18.61 3.08 3.54
C ASP A 181 -18.10 1.66 3.59
N VAL A 182 -18.95 0.76 4.09
CA VAL A 182 -18.61 -0.64 4.28
C VAL A 182 -19.73 -1.53 3.74
N ALA A 183 -19.37 -2.75 3.37
CA ALA A 183 -20.31 -3.81 3.09
C ALA A 183 -20.24 -4.84 4.23
N VAL A 184 -21.34 -5.00 4.96
CA VAL A 184 -21.46 -5.98 6.03
C VAL A 184 -21.53 -7.38 5.44
N VAL A 185 -20.60 -8.24 5.87
CA VAL A 185 -20.39 -9.59 5.32
C VAL A 185 -20.68 -10.67 6.35
N MET A 186 -20.68 -10.36 7.65
CA MET A 186 -21.09 -11.29 8.71
C MET A 186 -21.92 -10.58 9.77
N ASP A 187 -22.88 -11.30 10.34
CA ASP A 187 -23.64 -10.85 11.50
C ASP A 187 -22.85 -10.99 12.81
N GLN A 188 -23.49 -10.65 13.92
CA GLN A 188 -22.91 -10.67 15.26
C GLN A 188 -22.56 -12.09 15.75
N GLN A 189 -23.17 -13.11 15.14
CA GLN A 189 -22.96 -14.52 15.44
C GLN A 189 -21.87 -15.13 14.54
N GLY A 190 -21.24 -14.32 13.67
CA GLY A 190 -20.22 -14.77 12.73
C GLY A 190 -20.80 -15.50 11.51
N LYS A 191 -22.11 -15.44 11.28
CA LYS A 191 -22.74 -16.06 10.11
C LYS A 191 -22.64 -15.12 8.92
N LEU A 192 -22.29 -15.69 7.77
CA LEU A 192 -22.20 -14.96 6.51
C LEU A 192 -23.54 -14.34 6.10
N ILE A 193 -23.48 -13.07 5.71
CA ILE A 193 -24.59 -12.34 5.10
C ILE A 193 -24.43 -12.37 3.57
N ARG A 194 -25.48 -12.82 2.88
CA ARG A 194 -25.53 -12.91 1.41
C ARG A 194 -26.91 -12.43 0.91
N PRO A 195 -26.97 -11.42 0.02
CA PRO A 195 -25.85 -10.57 -0.43
C PRO A 195 -25.32 -9.69 0.71
N PRO A 196 -24.05 -9.25 0.67
CA PRO A 196 -23.53 -8.29 1.64
C PRO A 196 -24.37 -7.00 1.66
N LEU A 197 -24.54 -6.42 2.84
CA LEU A 197 -25.38 -5.22 3.03
C LEU A 197 -24.51 -3.97 3.05
N LEU A 198 -24.81 -2.98 2.20
CA LEU A 198 -24.13 -1.69 2.25
C LEU A 198 -24.51 -0.96 3.55
N HIS A 199 -23.52 -0.37 4.21
CA HIS A 199 -23.69 0.39 5.44
C HIS A 199 -22.83 1.66 5.39
N HIS A 200 -23.49 2.80 5.50
CA HIS A 200 -22.86 4.10 5.58
C HIS A 200 -22.52 4.38 7.04
N THR A 201 -21.22 4.45 7.36
CA THR A 201 -20.79 4.69 8.75
C THR A 201 -21.08 6.13 9.22
N THR A 202 -21.42 7.02 8.28
CA THR A 202 -21.89 8.39 8.54
C THR A 202 -23.29 8.47 9.15
N ASP A 203 -24.11 7.44 8.98
CA ASP A 203 -25.53 7.45 9.37
C ASP A 203 -25.76 7.08 10.85
N GLY A 204 -24.67 6.99 11.62
CA GLY A 204 -24.69 6.86 13.08
C GLY A 204 -25.07 5.49 13.65
N ALA A 205 -25.56 4.55 12.83
CA ALA A 205 -26.11 3.28 13.33
C ALA A 205 -25.05 2.25 13.81
N ALA A 206 -23.82 2.30 13.30
CA ALA A 206 -22.68 1.55 13.84
C ALA A 206 -21.37 2.05 13.22
N GLY A 207 -20.55 2.75 14.01
CA GLY A 207 -19.19 3.13 13.60
C GLY A 207 -18.22 1.94 13.61
N ILE A 208 -17.02 2.14 13.09
CA ILE A 208 -15.94 1.16 13.16
C ILE A 208 -15.42 1.09 14.62
N GLU A 209 -15.33 -0.13 15.16
CA GLU A 209 -14.70 -0.42 16.44
C GLU A 209 -13.20 -0.71 16.26
N SER A 210 -12.85 -1.57 15.31
CA SER A 210 -11.45 -1.92 15.01
C SER A 210 -11.27 -2.44 13.58
N ALA A 211 -10.04 -2.34 13.07
CA ALA A 211 -9.63 -3.05 11.85
C ALA A 211 -9.31 -4.52 12.17
N LEU A 212 -9.63 -5.42 11.24
CA LEU A 212 -9.39 -6.85 11.33
C LEU A 212 -8.38 -7.27 10.26
N LEU A 213 -7.55 -8.26 10.60
CA LEU A 213 -6.69 -8.93 9.63
C LEU A 213 -7.54 -9.77 8.68
N SER A 214 -7.09 -9.91 7.43
CA SER A 214 -7.76 -10.78 6.45
C SER A 214 -7.82 -12.23 6.92
N SER A 215 -6.83 -12.71 7.67
CA SER A 215 -6.81 -14.05 8.28
C SER A 215 -7.91 -14.28 9.32
N ALA A 216 -8.42 -13.21 9.94
CA ALA A 216 -9.54 -13.31 10.88
C ALA A 216 -10.87 -13.64 10.17
N VAL A 217 -10.93 -13.46 8.83
CA VAL A 217 -12.08 -13.79 7.99
C VAL A 217 -11.75 -15.05 7.19
N GLN A 218 -12.12 -16.21 7.75
CA GLN A 218 -11.85 -17.52 7.12
C GLN A 218 -12.75 -17.82 5.91
N GLU A 219 -13.80 -17.03 5.74
CA GLU A 219 -14.82 -17.24 4.71
C GLU A 219 -14.48 -16.57 3.39
N ARG A 220 -14.73 -17.26 2.28
CA ARG A 220 -14.46 -16.74 0.94
C ARG A 220 -15.55 -15.74 0.52
N ILE A 221 -15.23 -14.45 0.62
CA ILE A 221 -16.10 -13.36 0.20
C ILE A 221 -15.88 -13.05 -1.29
N SER A 222 -16.97 -12.85 -2.04
CA SER A 222 -16.91 -12.51 -3.45
C SER A 222 -16.50 -11.04 -3.63
N HIS A 223 -15.23 -10.81 -3.97
CA HIS A 223 -14.70 -9.47 -4.27
C HIS A 223 -15.51 -8.75 -5.36
N HIS A 224 -16.05 -9.48 -6.34
CA HIS A 224 -16.89 -8.91 -7.39
C HIS A 224 -18.16 -8.23 -6.83
N LEU A 225 -18.85 -8.90 -5.89
CA LEU A 225 -20.05 -8.33 -5.26
C LEU A 225 -19.72 -7.10 -4.41
N ILE A 226 -18.59 -7.14 -3.68
CA ILE A 226 -18.11 -5.99 -2.91
C ILE A 226 -17.82 -4.79 -3.81
N LEU A 227 -17.20 -5.01 -4.97
CA LEU A 227 -16.93 -3.95 -5.93
C LEU A 227 -18.21 -3.40 -6.58
N GLN A 228 -19.22 -4.24 -6.84
CA GLN A 228 -20.51 -3.76 -7.35
C GLN A 228 -21.23 -2.87 -6.34
N LEU A 229 -21.26 -3.27 -5.06
CA LEU A 229 -21.85 -2.46 -3.98
C LEU A 229 -21.14 -1.11 -3.81
N GLY A 230 -19.82 -1.05 -4.04
CA GLY A 230 -19.06 0.20 -3.98
C GLY A 230 -19.29 1.17 -5.16
N ARG A 231 -19.93 0.74 -6.26
CA ARG A 231 -20.12 1.55 -7.48
C ARG A 231 -21.45 2.30 -7.53
N HIS A 232 -22.41 1.95 -6.69
CA HIS A 232 -23.75 2.52 -6.69
C HIS A 232 -24.03 3.21 -5.35
N PRO A 233 -23.84 4.55 -5.26
CA PRO A 233 -24.44 5.30 -4.18
C PRO A 233 -25.95 5.36 -4.45
N GLU A 234 -26.76 4.84 -3.54
CA GLU A 234 -28.13 5.34 -3.39
C GLU A 234 -28.10 6.77 -2.81
#